data_AF-A0A1M3BJK5-F1
#
_entry.id   AF-A0A1M3BJK5-F1
#
_cell.length_a   1.000
_cell.length_b   1.000
_cell.length_c   1.000
_cell.angle_alpha   90.00
_cell.angle_beta   90.00
_cell.angle_gamma   90.00
#
_symmetry.space_group_name_H-M   'P 1'
#
loop_
_entity.id
_entity.type
_entity.pdbx_description
1 polymer ?
#
loop_
_entity_poly.entity_id
_entity_poly.type
_entity_poly.pdbx_seq_one_letter_code
_entity_poly.pdbx_strand_id
1 'polypeptide(L)'
;MRGHHLAVYNFGLHVDDYESPRVEGFRLREPLNFEAASRAEGYVGRSGYAGEPGPESWGEKVYPRFIDGSGFEDAPSSLSLWTGLEALMAFTYSGVHADALKNARNWNRRQAWPALALWWVKEGARPVWADGAERLEYLADNGPTPRAFTFKAPYCPDGNPITVDRDRVKALAGRNAGGQEDLLAVVKTLKA
;
A
#
# COMPACT_ATOMS: atom_id res chain seq x y z
N MET A 1 15.30 9.37 1.66
CA MET A 1 16.68 9.41 1.10
C MET A 1 16.72 10.52 0.04
N ARG A 2 17.81 11.29 -0.10
CA ARG A 2 17.77 12.49 -0.97
C ARG A 2 17.54 12.12 -2.44
N GLY A 3 16.69 12.86 -3.13
CA GLY A 3 16.44 12.73 -4.56
C GLY A 3 15.64 11.50 -5.00
N HIS A 4 15.05 10.75 -4.06
CA HIS A 4 14.26 9.55 -4.38
C HIS A 4 13.02 9.44 -3.48
N HIS A 5 11.96 8.89 -4.05
CA HIS A 5 10.78 8.43 -3.33
C HIS A 5 10.68 6.92 -3.36
N LEU A 6 10.09 6.36 -2.32
CA LEU A 6 9.72 4.95 -2.23
C LEU A 6 8.32 4.79 -2.84
N ALA A 7 8.23 4.02 -3.91
CA ALA A 7 6.95 3.56 -4.43
C ALA A 7 6.54 2.28 -3.72
N VAL A 8 5.23 2.16 -3.48
CA VAL A 8 4.59 0.93 -3.00
C VAL A 8 3.40 0.62 -3.87
N TYR A 9 3.34 -0.61 -4.35
CA TYR A 9 2.17 -1.21 -4.99
C TYR A 9 1.65 -2.33 -4.11
N ASN A 10 0.35 -2.32 -3.83
CA ASN A 10 -0.36 -3.36 -3.12
C ASN A 10 -1.33 -4.04 -4.09
N PHE A 11 -1.48 -5.36 -3.95
CA PHE A 11 -2.43 -6.15 -4.71
C PHE A 11 -2.88 -7.35 -3.89
N GLY A 12 -4.17 -7.66 -3.98
CA GLY A 12 -4.75 -8.88 -3.44
C GLY A 12 -6.02 -9.24 -4.17
N LEU A 13 -6.71 -10.28 -3.71
CA LEU A 13 -8.02 -10.67 -4.22
C LEU A 13 -9.02 -10.67 -3.09
N HIS A 14 -10.19 -10.08 -3.30
CA HIS A 14 -11.27 -10.16 -2.33
C HIS A 14 -11.87 -11.57 -2.25
N VAL A 15 -12.50 -11.87 -1.12
CA VAL A 15 -13.24 -13.13 -0.92
C VAL A 15 -14.51 -13.21 -1.78
N ASP A 16 -15.00 -12.07 -2.26
CA ASP A 16 -16.23 -11.89 -3.03
C ASP A 16 -16.17 -10.55 -3.80
N ASP A 17 -17.21 -10.21 -4.55
CA ASP A 17 -17.32 -8.93 -5.26
C ASP A 17 -17.24 -7.72 -4.31
N TYR A 18 -16.75 -6.58 -4.81
CA TYR A 18 -16.50 -5.38 -4.00
C TYR A 18 -17.74 -4.86 -3.26
N GLU A 19 -18.91 -4.94 -3.90
CA GLU A 19 -20.20 -4.52 -3.31
C GLU A 19 -20.86 -5.59 -2.42
N SER A 20 -20.28 -6.79 -2.32
CA SER A 20 -20.82 -7.86 -1.48
C SER A 20 -20.76 -7.48 0.01
N PRO A 21 -21.76 -7.89 0.83
CA PRO A 21 -21.70 -7.77 2.28
C PRO A 21 -20.44 -8.39 2.91
N ARG A 22 -19.79 -9.35 2.21
CA ARG A 22 -18.54 -9.97 2.68
C ARG A 22 -17.31 -9.05 2.60
N VAL A 23 -17.39 -7.99 1.80
CA VAL A 23 -16.30 -7.01 1.58
C VAL A 23 -16.63 -5.65 2.21
N GLU A 24 -17.84 -5.46 2.74
CA GLU A 24 -18.27 -4.21 3.38
C GLU A 24 -17.29 -3.67 4.44
N GLY A 25 -16.70 -4.55 5.26
CA GLY A 25 -15.70 -4.17 6.26
C GLY A 25 -14.43 -3.53 5.68
N PHE A 26 -13.99 -3.94 4.47
CA PHE A 26 -12.94 -3.27 3.70
C PHE A 26 -13.44 -1.91 3.22
N ARG A 27 -14.59 -1.89 2.53
CA ARG A 27 -15.11 -0.69 1.84
C ARG A 27 -15.37 0.48 2.79
N LEU A 28 -15.81 0.19 4.02
CA LEU A 28 -15.98 1.22 5.06
C LEU A 28 -14.65 1.78 5.59
N ARG A 29 -13.57 0.99 5.56
CA ARG A 29 -12.24 1.40 6.04
C ARG A 29 -11.39 2.07 4.98
N GLU A 30 -11.57 1.72 3.70
CA GLU A 30 -10.69 2.17 2.63
C GLU A 30 -10.59 3.72 2.53
N PRO A 31 -11.69 4.50 2.51
CA PRO A 31 -11.58 5.95 2.45
C PRO A 31 -10.86 6.55 3.67
N LEU A 32 -11.10 6.00 4.87
CA LEU A 32 -10.45 6.43 6.11
C LEU A 32 -8.96 6.09 6.08
N ASN A 33 -8.59 4.97 5.48
CA ASN A 33 -7.19 4.57 5.31
C ASN A 33 -6.45 5.49 4.33
N PHE A 34 -7.09 5.90 3.23
CA PHE A 34 -6.53 6.88 2.31
C PHE A 34 -6.40 8.28 2.90
N GLU A 35 -7.35 8.68 3.74
CA GLU A 35 -7.28 9.93 4.48
C GLU A 35 -6.21 9.88 5.59
N ALA A 36 -6.05 8.74 6.27
CA ALA A 36 -4.95 8.55 7.20
C ALA A 36 -3.59 8.64 6.47
N ALA A 37 -3.49 8.07 5.27
CA ALA A 37 -2.28 8.18 4.44
C ALA A 37 -1.98 9.63 4.08
N SER A 38 -2.99 10.41 3.64
CA SER A 38 -2.80 11.82 3.25
C SER A 38 -2.31 12.71 4.39
N ARG A 39 -2.68 12.36 5.63
CA ARG A 39 -2.23 13.03 6.86
C ARG A 39 -0.91 12.51 7.42
N ALA A 40 -0.39 11.40 6.90
CA ALA A 40 0.80 10.76 7.44
C ALA A 40 2.08 11.49 7.02
N GLU A 41 2.99 11.63 7.98
CA GLU A 41 4.33 12.17 7.76
C GLU A 41 5.08 11.39 6.68
N GLY A 42 5.56 12.13 5.68
CA GLY A 42 6.31 11.56 4.58
C GLY A 42 5.48 10.88 3.49
N TYR A 43 4.16 11.01 3.52
CA TYR A 43 3.32 10.71 2.35
C TYR A 43 3.56 11.74 1.24
N VAL A 44 3.73 11.27 0.00
CA VAL A 44 3.96 12.14 -1.16
C VAL A 44 2.71 12.21 -2.05
N GLY A 45 2.02 11.08 -2.23
CA GLY A 45 0.83 11.00 -3.06
C GLY A 45 0.46 9.56 -3.42
N ARG A 46 -0.69 9.39 -4.07
CA ARG A 46 -1.15 8.11 -4.61
C ARG A 46 -1.80 8.28 -5.96
N SER A 47 -1.82 7.21 -6.74
CA SER A 47 -2.71 7.10 -7.89
C SER A 47 -4.15 7.07 -7.41
N GLY A 48 -5.04 7.77 -8.11
CA GLY A 48 -6.47 7.48 -8.03
C GLY A 48 -6.87 6.36 -8.98
N TYR A 49 -8.17 6.26 -9.22
CA TYR A 49 -8.78 5.29 -10.12
C TYR A 49 -9.51 6.04 -11.23
N ALA A 50 -9.42 5.56 -12.47
CA ALA A 50 -10.01 6.25 -13.62
C ALA A 50 -11.55 6.31 -13.48
N GLY A 51 -12.12 7.52 -13.62
CA GLY A 51 -13.56 7.73 -13.49
C GLY A 51 -14.07 7.87 -12.05
N GLU A 52 -13.23 7.64 -11.04
CA GLU A 52 -13.58 7.77 -9.63
C GLU A 52 -13.19 9.16 -9.08
N PRO A 53 -13.94 9.71 -8.11
CA PRO A 53 -13.54 10.93 -7.41
C PRO A 53 -12.19 10.75 -6.69
N GLY A 54 -11.32 11.76 -6.77
CA GLY A 54 -10.05 11.78 -6.05
C GLY A 54 -8.87 12.20 -6.93
N PRO A 55 -7.65 11.76 -6.59
CA PRO A 55 -6.46 12.02 -7.40
C PRO A 55 -6.61 11.43 -8.82
N GLU A 56 -5.84 11.96 -9.76
CA GLU A 56 -5.74 11.39 -11.10
C GLU A 56 -5.16 9.95 -11.06
N SER A 57 -5.66 9.07 -11.93
CA SER A 57 -5.06 7.75 -12.13
C SER A 57 -3.70 7.88 -12.83
N TRP A 58 -2.69 7.20 -12.30
CA TRP A 58 -1.36 7.19 -12.88
C TRP A 58 -1.27 6.09 -13.96
N GLY A 59 -1.73 6.44 -15.15
CA GLY A 59 -1.90 5.51 -16.27
C GLY A 59 -3.16 4.65 -16.14
N GLU A 60 -3.31 3.71 -17.08
CA GLU A 60 -4.37 2.72 -17.08
C GLU A 60 -4.16 1.72 -15.94
N LYS A 61 -5.22 1.44 -15.17
CA LYS A 61 -5.17 0.46 -14.09
C LYS A 61 -5.07 -0.94 -14.69
N VAL A 62 -3.97 -1.62 -14.38
CA VAL A 62 -3.71 -3.01 -14.79
C VAL A 62 -3.33 -3.84 -13.57
N TYR A 63 -3.48 -5.16 -13.68
CA TYR A 63 -3.23 -6.09 -12.58
C TYR A 63 -2.09 -7.05 -12.95
N PRO A 64 -1.38 -7.59 -11.94
CA PRO A 64 -0.54 -8.77 -12.12
C PRO A 64 -1.34 -9.94 -12.68
N ARG A 65 -0.67 -10.83 -13.42
CA ARG A 65 -1.13 -12.14 -13.91
C ARG A 65 -1.77 -13.03 -12.86
N PHE A 66 -1.61 -12.71 -11.57
CA PHE A 66 -2.24 -13.42 -10.46
C PHE A 66 -3.77 -13.25 -10.41
N ILE A 67 -4.33 -12.25 -11.11
CA ILE A 67 -5.78 -12.13 -11.26
C ILE A 67 -6.35 -13.18 -12.24
N ASP A 68 -5.52 -13.69 -13.16
CA ASP A 68 -5.96 -14.63 -14.18
C ASP A 68 -6.48 -15.93 -13.55
N GLY A 69 -7.65 -16.37 -14.00
CA GLY A 69 -8.32 -17.55 -13.45
C GLY A 69 -8.92 -17.37 -12.05
N SER A 70 -8.86 -16.17 -11.47
CA SER A 70 -9.47 -15.88 -10.15
C SER A 70 -11.00 -15.78 -10.18
N GLY A 71 -11.56 -15.53 -11.38
CA GLY A 71 -12.97 -15.23 -11.61
C GLY A 71 -13.35 -13.75 -11.46
N PHE A 72 -12.39 -12.88 -11.16
CA PHE A 72 -12.62 -11.44 -11.02
C PHE A 72 -12.00 -10.64 -12.18
N GLU A 73 -12.66 -9.56 -12.57
CA GLU A 73 -12.16 -8.58 -13.54
C GLU A 73 -11.44 -7.38 -12.87
N ASP A 74 -11.67 -7.17 -11.57
CA ASP A 74 -11.02 -6.15 -10.74
C ASP A 74 -10.48 -6.79 -9.44
N ALA A 75 -9.50 -6.14 -8.84
CA ALA A 75 -8.83 -6.56 -7.62
C ALA A 75 -8.41 -5.35 -6.76
N PRO A 76 -8.52 -5.45 -5.41
CA PRO A 76 -8.06 -4.41 -4.50
C PRO A 76 -6.57 -4.14 -4.72
N SER A 77 -6.27 -2.92 -5.18
CA SER A 77 -4.92 -2.51 -5.54
C SER A 77 -4.71 -1.04 -5.18
N SER A 78 -3.53 -0.68 -4.69
CA SER A 78 -3.17 0.73 -4.50
C SER A 78 -1.73 0.99 -4.92
N LEU A 79 -1.46 2.21 -5.39
CA LEU A 79 -0.14 2.68 -5.79
C LEU A 79 0.14 4.03 -5.14
N SER A 80 1.19 4.12 -4.34
CA SER A 80 1.54 5.36 -3.64
C SER A 80 3.04 5.62 -3.54
N LEU A 81 3.39 6.88 -3.29
CA LEU A 81 4.75 7.37 -3.11
C LEU A 81 4.94 7.90 -1.68
N TRP A 82 6.12 7.62 -1.14
CA TRP A 82 6.54 7.97 0.21
C TRP A 82 7.98 8.49 0.21
N THR A 83 8.32 9.31 1.18
CA THR A 83 9.68 9.86 1.35
C THR A 83 10.73 8.80 1.74
N GLY A 84 10.28 7.63 2.22
CA GLY A 84 11.16 6.52 2.58
C GLY A 84 10.44 5.38 3.30
N LEU A 85 11.22 4.36 3.67
CA LEU A 85 10.76 3.14 4.31
C LEU A 85 10.15 3.40 5.68
N GLU A 86 10.81 4.22 6.50
CA GLU A 86 10.37 4.50 7.86
C GLU A 86 9.01 5.21 7.88
N ALA A 87 8.79 6.14 6.95
CA ALA A 87 7.52 6.86 6.79
C ALA A 87 6.38 5.92 6.42
N LEU A 88 6.60 5.10 5.38
CA LEU A 88 5.61 4.13 4.94
C LEU A 88 5.31 3.10 6.05
N MET A 89 6.33 2.56 6.72
CA MET A 89 6.12 1.59 7.82
C MET A 89 5.37 2.20 9.01
N ALA A 90 5.65 3.45 9.35
CA ALA A 90 4.95 4.16 10.42
C ALA A 90 3.46 4.31 10.12
N PHE A 91 3.09 4.54 8.86
CA PHE A 91 1.70 4.52 8.42
C PHE A 91 1.12 3.09 8.41
N THR A 92 1.78 2.14 7.73
CA THR A 92 1.26 0.79 7.50
C THR A 92 0.96 0.04 8.80
N TYR A 93 1.84 0.15 9.81
CA TYR A 93 1.78 -0.68 11.02
C TYR A 93 1.25 0.04 12.25
N SER A 94 0.66 1.23 12.12
CA SER A 94 0.04 1.97 13.22
C SER A 94 -1.33 2.54 12.85
N GLY A 95 -2.08 2.97 13.87
CA GLY A 95 -3.33 3.71 13.69
C GLY A 95 -4.38 3.00 12.82
N VAL A 96 -4.95 3.74 11.88
CA VAL A 96 -6.05 3.33 11.00
C VAL A 96 -5.68 2.11 10.15
N HIS A 97 -4.51 2.13 9.50
CA HIS A 97 -4.08 1.05 8.62
C HIS A 97 -3.83 -0.25 9.41
N ALA A 98 -3.28 -0.15 10.62
CA ALA A 98 -3.08 -1.31 11.48
C ALA A 98 -4.40 -2.00 11.87
N ASP A 99 -5.48 -1.25 12.04
CA ASP A 99 -6.81 -1.83 12.28
C ASP A 99 -7.33 -2.59 11.05
N ALA A 100 -7.20 -1.98 9.87
CA ALA A 100 -7.51 -2.62 8.60
C ALA A 100 -6.75 -3.96 8.44
N LEU A 101 -5.44 -3.97 8.68
CA LEU A 101 -4.62 -5.19 8.57
C LEU A 101 -5.04 -6.31 9.52
N LYS A 102 -5.52 -6.00 10.72
CA LYS A 102 -6.03 -7.01 11.67
C LYS A 102 -7.24 -7.76 11.11
N ASN A 103 -8.05 -7.08 10.33
CA ASN A 103 -9.29 -7.61 9.77
C ASN A 103 -9.10 -8.16 8.34
N ALA A 104 -8.01 -7.82 7.65
CA ALA A 104 -7.76 -8.11 6.24
C ALA A 104 -8.07 -9.54 5.77
N ARG A 105 -7.89 -10.56 6.62
CA ARG A 105 -8.20 -11.98 6.31
C ARG A 105 -9.69 -12.29 6.13
N ASN A 106 -10.57 -11.43 6.64
CA ASN A 106 -12.01 -11.61 6.52
C ASN A 106 -12.50 -11.25 5.10
N TRP A 107 -11.79 -10.32 4.44
CA TRP A 107 -12.19 -9.71 3.17
C TRP A 107 -11.28 -10.08 2.01
N ASN A 108 -10.08 -10.62 2.27
CA ASN A 108 -9.14 -11.02 1.23
C ASN A 108 -8.88 -12.53 1.24
N ARG A 109 -8.75 -13.10 0.04
CA ARG A 109 -8.26 -14.46 -0.15
C ARG A 109 -6.81 -14.55 0.32
N ARG A 110 -6.45 -15.70 0.88
CA ARG A 110 -5.04 -16.02 1.14
C ARG A 110 -4.35 -16.22 -0.21
N GLN A 111 -3.28 -15.46 -0.43
CA GLN A 111 -2.50 -15.49 -1.66
C GLN A 111 -1.15 -16.20 -1.49
N ALA A 112 -0.66 -16.79 -2.58
CA ALA A 112 0.65 -17.45 -2.64
C ALA A 112 1.77 -16.51 -3.12
N TRP A 113 1.41 -15.30 -3.60
CA TRP A 113 2.34 -14.26 -4.08
C TRP A 113 2.51 -13.13 -3.04
N PRO A 114 3.53 -12.27 -3.19
CA PRO A 114 3.74 -11.12 -2.31
C PRO A 114 2.52 -10.18 -2.27
N ALA A 115 2.21 -9.62 -1.09
CA ALA A 115 1.08 -8.67 -0.93
C ALA A 115 1.39 -7.24 -1.35
N LEU A 116 2.69 -6.93 -1.48
CA LEU A 116 3.15 -5.63 -1.92
C LEU A 116 4.52 -5.76 -2.59
N ALA A 117 4.82 -4.80 -3.45
CA ALA A 117 6.14 -4.54 -3.99
C ALA A 117 6.58 -3.12 -3.63
N LEU A 118 7.82 -2.97 -3.20
CA LEU A 118 8.49 -1.70 -2.95
C LEU A 118 9.62 -1.51 -3.97
N TRP A 119 9.79 -0.29 -4.45
CA TRP A 119 10.93 0.08 -5.27
C TRP A 119 11.21 1.58 -5.17
N TRP A 120 12.43 1.99 -5.50
CA TRP A 120 12.80 3.41 -5.51
C TRP A 120 12.54 4.02 -6.88
N VAL A 121 12.01 5.25 -6.87
CA VAL A 121 11.90 6.11 -8.04
C VAL A 121 12.64 7.42 -7.78
N LYS A 122 13.15 8.06 -8.84
CA LYS A 122 13.72 9.41 -8.72
C LYS A 122 12.64 10.38 -8.25
N GLU A 123 13.02 11.35 -7.45
CA GLU A 123 12.12 12.44 -7.06
C GLU A 123 11.56 13.15 -8.30
N GLY A 124 10.26 13.46 -8.27
CA GLY A 124 9.52 13.99 -9.41
C GLY A 124 9.06 12.95 -10.43
N ALA A 125 9.60 11.72 -10.42
CA ALA A 125 9.06 10.64 -11.24
C ALA A 125 7.76 10.12 -10.65
N ARG A 126 6.78 9.86 -11.53
CA ARG A 126 5.48 9.31 -11.17
C ARG A 126 5.38 7.89 -11.75
N PRO A 127 5.31 6.83 -10.93
CA PRO A 127 5.11 5.48 -11.43
C PRO A 127 3.69 5.35 -11.98
N VAL A 128 3.48 4.37 -12.86
CA VAL A 128 2.15 3.99 -13.35
C VAL A 128 1.75 2.61 -12.84
N TRP A 129 0.46 2.27 -12.94
CA TRP A 129 -0.05 0.95 -12.50
C TRP A 129 0.70 -0.24 -13.13
N ALA A 130 1.09 -0.13 -14.40
CA ALA A 130 1.88 -1.15 -15.09
C ALA A 130 3.24 -1.41 -14.43
N ASP A 131 3.89 -0.37 -13.87
CA ASP A 131 5.11 -0.55 -13.09
C ASP A 131 4.82 -1.38 -11.83
N GLY A 132 3.72 -1.09 -11.13
CA GLY A 132 3.33 -1.81 -9.92
C GLY A 132 3.08 -3.30 -10.19
N ALA A 133 2.31 -3.61 -11.22
CA ALA A 133 2.02 -4.98 -11.63
C ALA A 133 3.31 -5.74 -11.99
N GLU A 134 4.16 -5.15 -12.85
CA GLU A 134 5.45 -5.74 -13.25
C GLU A 134 6.35 -6.01 -12.04
N ARG A 135 6.44 -5.06 -11.10
CA ARG A 135 7.31 -5.19 -9.93
C ARG A 135 6.86 -6.29 -8.99
N LEU A 136 5.55 -6.49 -8.84
CA LEU A 136 5.01 -7.56 -8.01
C LEU A 136 5.24 -8.93 -8.63
N GLU A 137 5.06 -9.07 -9.94
CA GLU A 137 5.36 -10.30 -10.67
C GLU A 137 6.85 -10.64 -10.61
N TYR A 138 7.71 -9.65 -10.89
CA TYR A 138 9.16 -9.82 -10.78
C TYR A 138 9.55 -10.30 -9.39
N LEU A 139 9.01 -9.68 -8.34
CA LEU A 139 9.28 -10.05 -6.95
C LEU A 139 8.82 -11.47 -6.63
N ALA A 140 7.68 -11.92 -7.18
CA ALA A 140 7.21 -13.29 -7.00
C ALA A 140 8.14 -14.31 -7.67
N ASP A 141 8.63 -14.00 -8.87
CA ASP A 141 9.42 -14.93 -9.68
C ASP A 141 10.90 -14.96 -9.30
N ASN A 142 11.45 -13.85 -8.81
CA ASN A 142 12.89 -13.68 -8.57
C ASN A 142 13.24 -13.51 -7.09
N GLY A 143 12.24 -13.31 -6.23
CA GLY A 143 12.47 -12.87 -4.85
C GLY A 143 12.95 -11.42 -4.75
N PRO A 144 13.27 -10.95 -3.54
CA PRO A 144 13.55 -9.54 -3.28
C PRO A 144 14.93 -9.11 -3.80
N THR A 145 14.95 -8.09 -4.65
CA THR A 145 16.17 -7.43 -5.17
C THR A 145 16.00 -5.90 -5.14
N PRO A 146 17.03 -5.09 -5.42
CA PRO A 146 16.86 -3.64 -5.57
C PRO A 146 15.80 -3.21 -6.58
N ARG A 147 15.49 -4.08 -7.57
CA ARG A 147 14.45 -3.82 -8.56
C ARG A 147 13.07 -3.82 -7.90
N ALA A 148 12.77 -4.81 -7.08
CA ALA A 148 11.51 -4.89 -6.33
C ALA A 148 11.73 -5.68 -5.05
N PHE A 149 11.25 -5.16 -3.94
CA PHE A 149 11.49 -5.74 -2.62
C PHE A 149 10.31 -5.55 -1.65
N THR A 150 10.48 -5.98 -0.40
CA THR A 150 9.46 -5.84 0.66
C THR A 150 10.11 -5.28 1.93
N PHE A 151 9.31 -4.91 2.93
CA PHE A 151 9.85 -4.52 4.25
C PHE A 151 10.74 -5.58 4.90
N LYS A 152 10.59 -6.87 4.53
CA LYS A 152 11.41 -7.96 5.09
C LYS A 152 12.83 -7.99 4.54
N ALA A 153 13.04 -7.43 3.35
CA ALA A 153 14.34 -7.36 2.68
C ALA A 153 14.48 -5.97 2.03
N PRO A 154 14.66 -4.90 2.83
CA PRO A 154 14.68 -3.56 2.30
C PRO A 154 16.02 -3.22 1.65
N TYR A 155 15.97 -2.40 0.60
CA TYR A 155 17.15 -1.85 -0.08
C TYR A 155 17.09 -0.33 -0.07
N CYS A 156 18.23 0.34 -0.22
CA CYS A 156 18.30 1.77 -0.55
C CYS A 156 18.42 1.99 -2.08
N PRO A 157 18.24 3.24 -2.59
CA PRO A 157 18.24 3.54 -4.03
C PRO A 157 19.51 3.14 -4.79
N ASP A 158 20.65 3.03 -4.11
CA ASP A 158 21.92 2.58 -4.70
C ASP A 158 22.00 1.05 -4.84
N GLY A 159 20.98 0.32 -4.38
CA GLY A 159 20.86 -1.13 -4.46
C GLY A 159 21.49 -1.91 -3.32
N ASN A 160 22.00 -1.25 -2.28
CA ASN A 160 22.49 -1.95 -1.09
C ASN A 160 21.33 -2.33 -0.15
N PRO A 161 21.38 -3.50 0.51
CA PRO A 161 20.47 -3.82 1.60
C PRO A 161 20.61 -2.79 2.73
N ILE A 162 19.49 -2.46 3.38
CA ILE A 162 19.47 -1.52 4.50
C ILE A 162 18.72 -2.13 5.69
N THR A 163 19.02 -1.64 6.89
CA THR A 163 18.20 -1.89 8.08
C THR A 163 17.34 -0.66 8.36
N VAL A 164 16.04 -0.86 8.49
CA VAL A 164 15.10 0.21 8.83
C VAL A 164 15.36 0.72 10.25
N ASP A 165 15.41 2.04 10.40
CA ASP A 165 15.51 2.69 11.72
C ASP A 165 14.16 2.60 12.46
N ARG A 166 14.08 1.68 13.42
CA ARG A 166 12.85 1.44 14.20
C ARG A 166 12.48 2.58 15.14
N ASP A 167 13.47 3.31 15.65
CA ASP A 167 13.21 4.47 16.51
C ASP A 167 12.61 5.60 15.69
N ARG A 168 13.10 5.79 14.45
CA ARG A 168 12.51 6.71 13.49
C ARG A 168 11.07 6.33 13.13
N VAL A 169 10.80 5.03 12.87
CA VAL A 169 9.43 4.53 12.64
C VAL A 169 8.52 4.87 13.83
N LYS A 170 8.95 4.58 15.06
CA LYS A 170 8.18 4.87 16.27
C LYS A 170 7.89 6.36 16.44
N ALA A 171 8.90 7.21 16.19
CA ALA A 171 8.74 8.66 16.27
C ALA A 171 7.76 9.19 15.21
N LEU A 172 7.82 8.69 13.98
CA LEU A 172 6.87 9.03 12.91
C LEU A 172 5.45 8.57 13.25
N ALA A 173 5.28 7.34 13.75
CA ALA A 173 3.99 6.81 14.15
C ALA A 173 3.36 7.66 15.28
N GLY A 174 4.17 8.11 16.25
CA GLY A 174 3.72 9.02 17.30
C GLY A 174 3.25 10.38 16.77
N ARG A 175 3.91 10.93 15.74
CA ARG A 175 3.46 12.18 15.09
C ARG A 175 2.19 11.99 14.28
N ASN A 176 2.07 10.87 13.58
CA ASN A 176 0.86 10.54 12.81
C ASN A 176 -0.37 10.37 13.72
N ALA A 177 -0.17 9.80 14.92
CA ALA A 177 -1.27 9.47 15.83
C ALA A 177 -2.19 10.67 16.12
N GLY A 178 -1.62 11.83 16.45
CA GLY A 178 -2.40 13.03 16.79
C GLY A 178 -3.27 13.56 15.64
N GLY A 179 -2.84 13.39 14.39
CA GLY A 179 -3.60 13.81 13.21
C GLY A 179 -4.65 12.81 12.72
N GLN A 180 -4.73 11.63 13.34
CA GLN A 180 -5.55 10.50 12.90
C GLN A 180 -6.47 9.96 14.00
N GLU A 181 -6.55 10.63 15.16
CA GLU A 181 -7.34 10.15 16.31
C GLU A 181 -8.84 10.06 15.97
N ASP A 182 -9.36 11.06 15.25
CA ASP A 182 -10.73 11.12 14.75
C ASP A 182 -11.04 9.94 13.82
N LEU A 183 -10.17 9.67 12.85
CA LEU A 183 -10.32 8.56 11.90
C LEU A 183 -10.26 7.21 12.62
N LEU A 184 -9.32 7.07 13.56
CA LEU A 184 -9.15 5.84 14.33
C LEU A 184 -10.36 5.58 15.24
N ALA A 185 -10.94 6.63 15.82
CA ALA A 185 -12.17 6.51 16.61
C ALA A 185 -13.31 5.96 15.75
N VAL A 186 -13.49 6.45 14.52
CA VAL A 186 -14.49 5.92 13.58
C VAL A 186 -14.20 4.46 13.24
N VAL A 187 -12.98 4.13 12.82
CA VAL A 187 -12.61 2.77 12.39
C VAL A 187 -12.84 1.73 13.49
N LYS A 188 -12.60 2.07 14.76
CA LYS A 188 -12.84 1.17 15.90
C LYS A 188 -14.31 0.83 16.14
N THR A 189 -15.24 1.59 15.56
CA THR A 189 -16.69 1.31 15.64
C THR A 189 -17.19 0.45 14.48
N LEU A 190 -16.39 0.29 13.42
CA LEU A 190 -16.77 -0.45 12.23
C LEU A 190 -16.72 -1.96 12.47
N LYS A 191 -17.68 -2.69 11.88
CA LYS A 191 -17.66 -4.16 11.84
C LYS A 191 -16.37 -4.67 11.19
N ALA A 192 -15.91 -5.85 11.59
CA ALA A 192 -14.70 -6.50 11.07
C ALA A 192 -14.78 -6.83 9.57
#